data_AF-A0A9D8P0B5-F1
#
_entry.id   AF-A0A9D8P0B5-F1
#
_cell.length_a   1.000
_cell.length_b   1.000
_cell.length_c   1.000
_cell.angle_alpha   90.00
_cell.angle_beta   90.00
_cell.angle_gamma   90.00
#
_symmetry.space_group_name_H-M   'P 1'
#
loop_
_entity.id
_entity.type
_entity.pdbx_description
1 polymer ?
#
loop_
_entity_poly.entity_id
_entity_poly.type
_entity_poly.pdbx_seq_one_letter_code
_entity_poly.pdbx_strand_id
1 'polypeptide(L)'
;MEINIADRKAGLGGYFVANYPPFSFWSRPALDDIYVRLEKAGEPDLPLGIYVHIPFCRRRCDFCYFRVYTRKSSSEIDEYIKSVVAELEIYTRQPYLADRKAAFIYFGGGTPSYLSTDQTRKLS
;
A
#
# COMPACT_ATOMS: atom_id res chain seq x y z
N MET A 1 6.07 17.20 19.39
CA MET A 1 4.83 17.83 18.86
C MET A 1 3.72 16.83 19.10
N GLU A 2 2.98 16.97 20.20
CA GLU A 2 1.88 16.07 20.54
C GLU A 2 0.77 16.27 19.51
N ILE A 3 0.41 15.20 18.81
CA ILE A 3 -0.73 15.21 17.89
C ILE A 3 -1.98 15.25 18.78
N ASN A 4 -2.64 16.41 18.85
CA ASN A 4 -3.91 16.54 19.56
C ASN A 4 -5.02 15.86 18.74
N ILE A 5 -5.31 14.60 19.06
CA ILE A 5 -6.31 13.74 18.40
C ILE A 5 -7.75 14.18 18.73
N ALA A 6 -7.96 15.12 19.67
CA ALA A 6 -9.28 15.38 20.25
C ALA A 6 -10.26 16.20 19.36
N ASP A 7 -9.78 16.93 18.34
CA ASP A 7 -10.61 17.94 17.67
C ASP A 7 -11.38 17.47 16.42
N ARG A 8 -11.19 16.22 15.96
CA ARG A 8 -12.01 15.66 14.86
C ARG A 8 -13.04 14.68 15.43
N LYS A 9 -14.23 15.18 15.73
CA LYS A 9 -15.38 14.34 16.15
C LYS A 9 -15.72 13.33 15.05
N ALA A 10 -15.32 12.08 15.26
CA ALA A 10 -15.90 10.93 14.56
C ALA A 10 -17.34 10.76 15.08
N GLY A 11 -18.34 11.14 14.28
CA GLY A 11 -19.76 10.95 14.61
C GLY A 11 -20.17 9.49 14.83
N LEU A 12 -20.28 9.09 16.09
CA LEU A 12 -20.73 7.79 16.63
C LEU A 12 -21.60 6.94 15.68
N GLY A 13 -20.94 6.07 14.92
CA GLY A 13 -21.50 4.95 14.17
C GLY A 13 -20.40 3.91 14.03
N GLY A 14 -20.70 2.63 14.27
CA GLY A 14 -19.69 1.55 14.44
C GLY A 14 -18.54 1.64 13.44
N TYR A 15 -17.39 2.15 13.90
CA TYR A 15 -16.24 2.38 13.05
C TYR A 15 -15.44 1.08 12.93
N PHE A 16 -15.32 0.56 11.71
CA PHE A 16 -14.26 -0.39 11.40
C PHE A 16 -12.92 0.33 11.52
N VAL A 17 -12.24 0.16 12.67
CA VAL A 17 -10.90 0.73 12.90
C VAL A 17 -9.87 -0.18 12.24
N ALA A 18 -9.61 0.07 10.96
CA ALA A 18 -8.61 -0.68 10.20
C ALA A 18 -7.16 -0.32 10.59
N ASN A 19 -6.97 0.90 11.10
CA ASN A 19 -5.68 1.45 11.51
C ASN A 19 -5.88 2.52 12.60
N TYR A 20 -4.80 2.85 13.31
CA TYR A 20 -4.79 3.93 14.29
C TYR A 20 -3.57 4.84 14.07
N PRO A 21 -3.75 6.17 13.93
CA PRO A 21 -5.04 6.87 13.88
C PRO A 21 -5.88 6.48 12.66
N PRO A 22 -7.23 6.46 12.77
CA PRO A 22 -8.10 6.12 11.65
C PRO A 22 -7.87 7.00 10.42
N PHE A 23 -8.19 6.51 9.22
CA PHE A 23 -8.02 7.26 7.96
C PHE A 23 -8.68 8.65 7.95
N SER A 24 -9.74 8.89 8.73
CA SER A 24 -10.37 10.21 8.87
C SER A 24 -9.47 11.30 9.49
N PHE A 25 -8.38 10.90 10.14
CA PHE A 25 -7.37 11.80 10.70
C PHE A 25 -6.23 12.08 9.72
N TRP A 26 -6.17 11.38 8.59
CA TRP A 26 -5.10 11.53 7.61
C TRP A 26 -5.32 12.81 6.81
N SER A 27 -4.25 13.54 6.54
CA SER A 27 -4.31 14.80 5.80
C SER A 27 -3.08 15.00 4.93
N ARG A 28 -3.23 15.73 3.83
CA ARG A 28 -2.11 16.05 2.93
C ARG A 28 -0.95 16.76 3.63
N PRO A 29 -1.16 17.73 4.54
CA PRO A 29 -0.05 18.36 5.26
C PRO A 29 0.79 17.39 6.11
N ALA A 30 0.21 16.28 6.57
CA ALA A 30 0.96 15.28 7.33
C ALA A 30 1.94 14.46 6.45
N LEU A 31 1.92 14.63 5.12
CA LEU A 31 2.86 13.94 4.22
C LEU A 31 4.28 14.49 4.36
N ASP A 32 4.46 15.75 4.75
CA ASP A 32 5.79 16.37 4.91
C ASP A 32 6.61 15.61 5.97
N ASP A 33 5.97 15.24 7.08
CA ASP A 33 6.59 14.42 8.14
C ASP A 33 7.02 13.04 7.62
N ILE A 34 6.24 12.45 6.69
CA ILE A 34 6.56 11.16 6.08
C ILE A 34 7.78 11.29 5.17
N TYR A 35 7.83 12.32 4.32
CA TYR A 35 8.97 12.54 3.44
C TYR A 35 10.26 12.79 4.25
N VAL A 36 10.20 13.61 5.30
CA VAL A 36 11.33 13.81 6.23
C VAL A 36 11.74 12.50 6.90
N ARG A 37 10.80 11.59 7.20
CA ARG A 37 11.15 10.27 7.77
C ARG A 37 11.83 9.36 6.74
N LEU A 38 11.40 9.41 5.47
CA LEU A 38 11.97 8.62 4.38
C LEU A 38 13.43 8.99 4.08
N GLU A 39 13.81 10.26 4.29
CA GLU A 39 15.19 10.76 4.16
C GLU A 39 16.13 10.30 5.29
N LYS A 40 15.61 9.67 6.34
CA LYS A 40 16.41 9.13 7.45
C LYS A 40 16.54 7.62 7.33
N ALA A 41 17.69 7.09 7.73
CA ALA A 41 17.91 5.65 7.78
C ALA A 41 16.77 4.90 8.52
N GLY A 42 16.36 3.77 7.96
CA GLY A 42 15.43 2.87 8.61
C GLY A 42 16.11 2.17 9.80
N GLU A 43 15.31 1.63 10.70
CA GLU A 43 15.83 0.88 11.84
C GLU A 43 16.22 -0.53 11.39
N PRO A 44 17.51 -0.92 11.44
CA PRO A 44 17.97 -2.19 10.87
C PRO A 44 17.26 -3.40 11.45
N ASP A 45 17.00 -3.37 12.76
CA ASP A 45 16.45 -4.48 13.54
C ASP A 45 14.92 -4.65 13.39
N LEU A 46 14.20 -3.68 12.81
CA LEU A 46 12.73 -3.75 12.66
C LEU A 46 12.34 -4.46 11.36
N PRO A 47 11.76 -5.67 11.36
CA PRO A 47 11.45 -6.41 10.13
C PRO A 47 10.67 -5.58 9.11
N LEU A 48 11.19 -5.48 7.87
CA LEU A 48 10.53 -4.72 6.81
C LEU A 48 9.44 -5.56 6.15
N GLY A 49 8.21 -5.03 6.19
CA GLY A 49 7.07 -5.60 5.49
C GLY A 49 6.67 -4.80 4.26
N ILE A 50 6.42 -5.48 3.14
CA ILE A 50 5.88 -4.86 1.93
C ILE A 50 4.49 -5.41 1.65
N TYR A 51 3.53 -4.52 1.44
CA TYR A 51 2.20 -4.87 0.94
C TYR A 51 2.05 -4.36 -0.49
N VAL A 52 1.78 -5.27 -1.42
CA VAL A 52 1.51 -4.96 -2.82
C VAL A 52 0.01 -5.17 -3.07
N HIS A 53 -0.68 -4.08 -3.42
CA HIS A 53 -2.09 -4.14 -3.76
C HIS A 53 -2.25 -4.63 -5.21
N ILE A 54 -3.06 -5.66 -5.44
CA ILE A 54 -3.40 -6.17 -6.78
C ILE A 54 -4.89 -5.89 -7.01
N PRO A 55 -5.26 -4.81 -7.71
CA PRO A 55 -6.64 -4.33 -7.75
C PRO A 55 -7.47 -5.01 -8.85
N PHE A 56 -7.18 -6.24 -9.24
CA PHE A 56 -7.86 -6.91 -10.36
C PHE A 56 -8.73 -8.06 -9.88
N CYS A 57 -9.96 -8.11 -10.40
CA CYS A 57 -10.89 -9.21 -10.16
C CYS A 57 -11.53 -9.64 -11.47
N ARG A 58 -11.86 -10.94 -11.56
CA ARG A 58 -12.70 -11.45 -12.66
C ARG A 58 -14.10 -10.82 -12.65
N ARG A 59 -14.67 -10.59 -11.46
CA ARG A 59 -16.01 -10.04 -11.24
C ARG A 59 -16.00 -9.12 -10.02
N ARG A 60 -16.89 -8.13 -9.98
CA ARG A 60 -17.13 -7.31 -8.78
C ARG A 60 -18.16 -8.02 -7.90
N CYS A 61 -17.83 -8.25 -6.63
CA CYS A 61 -18.79 -8.74 -5.64
C CYS A 61 -19.48 -7.55 -4.97
N ASP A 62 -20.78 -7.68 -4.69
CA ASP A 62 -21.58 -6.58 -4.11
C ASP A 62 -21.15 -6.21 -2.69
N PHE A 63 -20.63 -7.19 -1.93
CA PHE A 63 -20.11 -6.99 -0.58
C PHE A 63 -18.65 -6.51 -0.54
N CYS A 64 -17.98 -6.35 -1.69
CA CYS A 64 -16.55 -6.05 -1.71
C CYS A 64 -16.28 -4.57 -1.39
N TYR A 65 -15.55 -4.33 -0.30
CA TYR A 65 -15.09 -2.99 0.11
C TYR A 65 -13.74 -2.58 -0.49
N PHE A 66 -13.01 -3.50 -1.13
CA PHE A 66 -11.75 -3.16 -1.79
C PHE A 66 -12.00 -2.36 -3.07
N ARG A 67 -11.07 -1.45 -3.38
CA ARG A 67 -11.01 -0.81 -4.69
C ARG A 67 -10.50 -1.83 -5.71
N VAL A 68 -11.36 -2.29 -6.62
CA VAL A 68 -10.99 -3.29 -7.63
C VAL A 68 -11.52 -2.90 -8.99
N TYR A 69 -10.82 -3.35 -10.01
CA TYR A 69 -11.11 -3.19 -11.43
C TYR A 69 -11.41 -4.56 -12.03
N THR A 70 -12.31 -4.59 -13.00
CA THR A 70 -12.70 -5.80 -13.73
C THR A 70 -12.49 -5.56 -15.23
N ARG A 71 -12.47 -6.64 -16.01
CA ARG A 71 -12.35 -6.59 -17.49
C ARG A 71 -11.10 -5.84 -17.97
N LYS A 72 -9.98 -6.06 -17.30
CA LYS A 72 -8.67 -5.52 -17.70
C LYS A 72 -7.98 -6.49 -18.65
N SER A 73 -7.41 -5.94 -19.71
CA SER A 73 -6.59 -6.69 -20.66
C SER A 73 -5.26 -7.08 -20.03
N SER A 74 -4.60 -8.11 -20.58
CA SER A 74 -3.28 -8.52 -20.11
C SER A 74 -2.25 -7.39 -20.20
N SER A 75 -2.34 -6.53 -21.23
CA SER A 75 -1.46 -5.38 -21.42
C SER A 75 -1.65 -4.30 -20.35
N GLU A 76 -2.89 -3.99 -19.97
CA GLU A 76 -3.17 -3.05 -18.88
C GLU A 76 -2.66 -3.57 -17.52
N ILE A 77 -2.74 -4.89 -17.30
CA ILE A 77 -2.21 -5.52 -16.08
C ILE A 77 -0.67 -5.45 -16.08
N ASP A 78 -0.03 -5.71 -17.22
CA ASP A 78 1.42 -5.60 -17.35
C ASP A 78 1.91 -4.16 -17.13
N GLU A 79 1.17 -3.16 -17.62
CA GLU A 79 1.46 -1.75 -17.38
C GLU A 79 1.34 -1.37 -15.90
N TYR A 80 0.32 -1.91 -15.22
CA TYR A 80 0.19 -1.77 -13.77
C TYR A 80 1.40 -2.37 -13.02
N ILE A 81 1.80 -3.59 -13.37
CA ILE A 81 2.94 -4.27 -12.75
C ILE A 81 4.22 -3.46 -12.96
N LYS A 82 4.47 -2.95 -14.17
CA LYS A 82 5.61 -2.06 -14.45
C LYS A 82 5.59 -0.82 -13.56
N SER A 83 4.41 -0.23 -13.36
CA SER A 83 4.25 0.96 -12.52
C SER A 83 4.55 0.66 -11.05
N VAL A 84 4.10 -0.49 -10.54
CA VAL A 84 4.40 -0.95 -9.17
C VAL A 84 5.90 -1.17 -8.97
N VAL A 85 6.57 -1.81 -9.94
CA VAL A 85 8.04 -2.02 -9.87
C VAL A 85 8.77 -0.68 -9.89
N ALA A 86 8.39 0.25 -10.78
CA ALA A 86 8.97 1.59 -10.82
C ALA A 86 8.74 2.38 -9.52
N GLU A 87 7.57 2.24 -8.90
CA GLU A 87 7.28 2.83 -7.58
C GLU A 87 8.22 2.25 -6.50
N LEU A 88 8.41 0.93 -6.48
CA LEU A 88 9.34 0.28 -5.55
C LEU A 88 10.78 0.76 -5.77
N GLU A 89 11.21 0.91 -7.02
CA GLU A 89 12.54 1.46 -7.36
C GLU A 89 12.73 2.89 -6.83
N ILE A 90 11.69 3.72 -6.83
CA ILE A 90 11.75 5.07 -6.25
C ILE A 90 11.96 4.98 -4.73
N TYR A 91 11.21 4.11 -4.06
CA TYR A 91 11.28 3.97 -2.60
C TYR A 91 12.57 3.32 -2.11
N THR A 92 13.14 2.35 -2.85
CA THR A 92 14.41 1.70 -2.47
C THR A 92 15.61 2.65 -2.50
N ARG A 93 15.52 3.77 -3.23
CA ARG A 93 16.54 4.83 -3.23
C ARG A 93 16.47 5.75 -2.00
N GLN A 94 15.39 5.68 -1.22
CA GLN A 94 15.23 6.48 -0.02
C GLN A 94 16.07 5.89 1.13
N PRO A 95 16.76 6.72 1.93
CA PRO A 95 17.56 6.26 3.07
C PRO A 95 16.82 5.33 4.03
N TYR A 96 15.51 5.51 4.20
CA TYR A 96 14.69 4.65 5.06
C TYR A 96 14.67 3.17 4.65
N LEU A 97 14.72 2.91 3.35
CA LEU A 97 14.67 1.55 2.79
C LEU A 97 16.00 1.11 2.20
N ALA A 98 16.98 2.02 2.09
CA ALA A 98 18.31 1.72 1.63
C ALA A 98 18.89 0.51 2.41
N ASP A 99 19.40 -0.47 1.66
CA ASP A 99 20.00 -1.70 2.16
C ASP A 99 19.09 -2.60 3.03
N ARG A 100 17.79 -2.29 3.13
CA ARG A 100 16.83 -3.10 3.88
C ARG A 100 16.24 -4.19 3.00
N LYS A 101 16.30 -5.44 3.48
CA LYS A 101 15.60 -6.56 2.85
C LYS A 101 14.19 -6.70 3.42
N ALA A 102 13.21 -6.92 2.56
CA ALA A 102 11.87 -7.27 2.99
C ALA A 102 11.91 -8.63 3.69
N ALA A 103 11.45 -8.67 4.93
CA ALA A 103 11.24 -9.91 5.68
C ALA A 103 10.01 -10.67 5.16
N PHE A 104 9.01 -9.94 4.67
CA PHE A 104 7.78 -10.49 4.12
C PHE A 104 7.17 -9.57 3.06
N ILE A 105 6.57 -10.19 2.05
CA ILE A 105 5.83 -9.51 0.99
C ILE A 105 4.42 -10.10 0.96
N TYR A 106 3.42 -9.24 1.11
CA TYR A 106 2.00 -9.60 1.07
C TYR A 106 1.35 -9.07 -0.21
N PHE A 107 0.77 -9.96 -0.99
CA PHE A 107 -0.07 -9.60 -2.12
C PHE A 107 -1.54 -9.63 -1.70
N GLY A 108 -2.26 -8.53 -1.85
CA GLY A 108 -3.68 -8.45 -1.44
C GLY A 108 -4.51 -7.55 -2.35
N GLY A 109 -5.73 -7.19 -1.92
CA GLY A 109 -6.60 -6.28 -2.65
C GLY A 109 -7.76 -6.98 -3.33
N GLY A 110 -7.74 -7.05 -4.66
CA GLY A 110 -8.72 -7.79 -5.45
C GLY A 110 -8.50 -9.30 -5.36
N THR A 111 -8.08 -9.90 -6.46
CA THR A 111 -7.74 -11.32 -6.50
C THR A 111 -6.29 -11.44 -6.97
N PRO A 112 -5.29 -11.52 -6.06
CA PRO A 112 -3.88 -11.64 -6.46
C PRO A 112 -3.62 -12.81 -7.41
N SER A 113 -4.32 -13.93 -7.22
CA SER A 113 -4.27 -15.11 -8.11
C SER A 113 -4.93 -14.90 -9.48
N TYR A 114 -5.45 -13.71 -9.78
CA TYR A 114 -5.90 -13.33 -11.11
C TYR A 114 -4.74 -13.06 -12.06
N LEU A 115 -3.57 -12.69 -11.53
CA LEU A 115 -2.36 -12.53 -12.33
C LEU A 115 -1.93 -13.88 -12.92
N SER A 116 -1.43 -13.86 -14.14
CA SER A 116 -0.78 -15.03 -14.72
C SER A 116 0.50 -15.38 -13.96
N THR A 117 1.02 -16.59 -14.18
CA THR A 117 2.31 -17.02 -13.60
C THR A 117 3.46 -16.14 -14.09
N ASP A 118 3.43 -15.73 -15.36
CA ASP A 118 4.41 -14.79 -15.94
C ASP A 118 4.32 -13.41 -15.27
N GLN A 119 3.11 -12.90 -15.08
CA GLN A 119 2.87 -11.62 -14.40
C GLN A 119 3.31 -11.65 -12.94
N THR A 120 3.03 -12.74 -12.24
CA THR A 120 3.46 -12.91 -10.85
C THR A 120 4.98 -12.95 -10.74
N ARG A 121 5.67 -13.62 -11.69
CA ARG A 121 7.13 -13.67 -11.73
C ARG A 121 7.77 -12.28 -11.90
N LYS A 122 7.11 -11.35 -12.59
CA LYS A 122 7.59 -9.97 -12.75
C LYS A 122 7.54 -9.16 -11.44
N LEU A 123 6.80 -9.62 -10.43
CA LEU A 123 6.66 -8.98 -9.12
C LEU A 123 7.54 -9.58 -8.02
N SER A 124 8.18 -10.73 -8.27
CA SER A 124 9.00 -11.50 -7.32
C SER A 124 10.48 -11.37 -7.63
#